data_AF-A0A9D7REM6-F1
#
_entry.id   AF-A0A9D7REM6-F1
#
_cell.length_a   1.000
_cell.length_b   1.000
_cell.length_c   1.000
_cell.angle_alpha   90.00
_cell.angle_beta   90.00
_cell.angle_gamma   90.00
#
_symmetry.space_group_name_H-M   'P 1'
#
loop_
_entity.id
_entity.type
_entity.pdbx_description
1 polymer ?
#
loop_
_entity_poly.entity_id
_entity_poly.type
_entity_poly.pdbx_seq_one_letter_code
_entity_poly.pdbx_strand_id
1 'polypeptide(L)'
;MASVWAWVVVYLPWLHLEIPIHGYSALVYAEKWLFFFAIAIAFDIRDVVFDKNRGTLTLPGKFGVNFAKILAQLALLIAIGLSYYLYTSSYYTDAIFGGTTFSLLSTGVLISFASPQRSSYFFEGLLDGMLILQPLAIWVLS
;
A
#
# COMPACT_ATOMS: atom_id res chain seq x y z
N MET A 1 -5.12 -7.17 -8.23
CA MET A 1 -5.65 -6.68 -6.94
C MET A 1 -5.39 -5.18 -6.75
N ALA A 2 -4.13 -4.71 -6.75
CA ALA A 2 -3.80 -3.31 -6.43
C ALA A 2 -4.55 -2.25 -7.25
N SER A 3 -4.66 -2.42 -8.57
CA SER A 3 -5.40 -1.48 -9.44
C SER A 3 -6.87 -1.37 -9.11
N VAL A 4 -7.53 -2.48 -8.79
CA VAL A 4 -8.97 -2.49 -8.45
C VAL A 4 -9.20 -1.76 -7.14
N TRP A 5 -8.40 -2.08 -6.11
CA TRP A 5 -8.52 -1.44 -4.81
C TRP A 5 -8.19 0.05 -4.83
N ALA A 6 -7.10 0.44 -5.50
CA ALA A 6 -6.77 1.84 -5.68
C ALA A 6 -7.88 2.59 -6.43
N TRP A 7 -8.48 1.97 -7.45
CA TRP A 7 -9.58 2.60 -8.18
C TRP A 7 -10.81 2.79 -7.30
N VAL A 8 -11.19 1.76 -6.54
CA VAL A 8 -12.34 1.80 -5.61
C VAL A 8 -12.13 2.82 -4.50
N VAL A 9 -10.95 2.92 -3.91
CA VAL A 9 -10.69 3.87 -2.81
C VAL A 9 -10.64 5.31 -3.29
N VAL A 10 -10.27 5.54 -4.56
CA VAL A 10 -9.99 6.88 -5.07
C VAL A 10 -11.13 7.41 -5.93
N TYR A 11 -11.52 6.68 -6.97
CA TYR A 11 -12.48 7.18 -7.95
C TYR A 11 -13.93 6.94 -7.53
N LEU A 12 -14.25 5.86 -6.80
CA LEU A 12 -15.64 5.62 -6.37
C LEU A 12 -16.17 6.76 -5.47
N PRO A 13 -15.44 7.24 -4.44
CA PRO A 13 -15.89 8.36 -3.63
C PRO A 13 -15.94 9.67 -4.43
N TRP A 14 -14.98 9.91 -5.32
CA TRP A 14 -14.98 11.12 -6.15
C TRP A 14 -16.16 11.19 -7.11
N LEU A 15 -16.49 10.08 -7.76
CA LEU A 15 -17.68 9.99 -8.60
C LEU A 15 -18.95 10.18 -7.78
N HIS A 16 -19.00 9.62 -6.56
CA HIS A 16 -20.15 9.78 -5.67
C HIS A 16 -20.34 11.22 -5.15
N LEU A 17 -19.24 11.94 -4.91
CA LEU A 17 -19.23 13.33 -4.45
C LEU A 17 -19.21 14.35 -5.59
N GLU A 18 -19.32 13.89 -6.84
CA GLU A 18 -19.26 14.72 -8.06
C GLU A 18 -18.01 15.61 -8.14
N ILE A 19 -16.90 15.15 -7.55
CA ILE A 19 -15.63 15.88 -7.59
C ILE A 19 -14.98 15.68 -8.97
N PRO A 20 -14.62 16.75 -9.68
CA PRO A 20 -14.02 16.64 -11.01
C PRO A 20 -12.69 15.86 -10.99
N ILE A 21 -12.57 14.92 -11.93
CA ILE A 21 -11.34 14.15 -12.16
C ILE A 21 -10.33 15.05 -12.89
N HIS A 22 -9.15 15.25 -12.31
CA HIS A 22 -8.10 16.15 -12.80
C HIS A 22 -6.71 15.49 -12.73
N GLY A 23 -5.65 16.19 -13.14
CA GLY A 23 -4.28 15.62 -13.10
C GLY A 23 -3.85 15.10 -11.71
N TYR A 24 -4.29 15.76 -10.63
CA TYR A 24 -3.95 15.33 -9.27
C TYR A 24 -4.66 14.04 -8.85
N SER A 25 -5.83 13.70 -9.42
CA SER A 25 -6.53 12.45 -9.08
C SER A 25 -5.74 11.23 -9.55
N ALA A 26 -5.01 11.35 -10.66
CA ALA A 26 -4.10 10.31 -11.13
C ALA A 26 -2.91 10.11 -10.18
N LEU A 27 -2.42 11.19 -9.55
CA LEU A 27 -1.33 11.12 -8.57
C LEU A 27 -1.79 10.46 -7.27
N VAL A 28 -2.98 10.81 -6.77
CA VAL A 28 -3.59 10.14 -5.60
C VAL A 28 -3.83 8.67 -5.90
N TYR A 29 -4.34 8.34 -7.10
CA TYR A 29 -4.47 6.96 -7.53
C TYR A 29 -3.13 6.22 -7.55
N ALA A 30 -2.07 6.83 -8.11
CA ALA A 30 -0.74 6.23 -8.14
C ALA A 30 -0.18 5.99 -6.72
N GLU A 31 -0.37 6.93 -5.81
CA GLU A 31 0.02 6.79 -4.40
C GLU A 31 -0.69 5.59 -3.73
N LYS A 32 -2.03 5.50 -3.86
CA LYS A 32 -2.78 4.36 -3.29
C LYS A 32 -2.43 3.05 -3.99
N TRP A 33 -2.20 3.09 -5.29
CA TRP A 33 -1.78 1.91 -6.05
C TRP A 33 -0.46 1.34 -5.54
N LEU A 34 0.54 2.19 -5.28
CA LEU A 34 1.83 1.78 -4.72
C LEU A 34 1.69 1.18 -3.31
N PHE A 35 0.81 1.75 -2.49
CA PHE A 35 0.47 1.19 -1.18
C PHE A 35 -0.11 -0.22 -1.28
N PHE A 36 -1.17 -0.40 -2.09
CA PHE A 36 -1.77 -1.72 -2.31
C PHE A 36 -0.81 -2.70 -2.99
N PHE A 37 0.07 -2.21 -3.86
CA PHE A 37 1.10 -3.02 -4.51
C PHE A 37 2.12 -3.56 -3.50
N ALA A 38 2.58 -2.73 -2.55
CA ALA A 38 3.47 -3.18 -1.48
C ALA A 38 2.81 -4.24 -0.59
N ILE A 39 1.54 -4.07 -0.25
CA ILE A 39 0.77 -5.07 0.50
C ILE A 39 0.64 -6.37 -0.30
N ALA A 40 0.32 -6.28 -1.60
CA ALA A 40 0.21 -7.46 -2.47
C ALA A 40 1.54 -8.24 -2.51
N ILE A 41 2.68 -7.56 -2.62
CA ILE A 41 4.00 -8.21 -2.55
C ILE A 41 4.20 -8.92 -1.18
N ALA A 42 3.73 -8.32 -0.09
CA ALA A 42 3.83 -8.96 1.23
C ALA A 42 3.03 -10.27 1.29
N PHE A 43 1.83 -10.30 0.70
CA PHE A 43 1.06 -11.54 0.54
C PHE A 43 1.76 -12.55 -0.37
N ASP A 44 2.36 -12.13 -1.49
CA ASP A 44 3.16 -13.04 -2.32
C ASP A 44 4.35 -13.65 -1.54
N ILE A 45 4.97 -12.89 -0.63
CA ILE A 45 6.06 -13.39 0.23
C ILE A 45 5.59 -14.50 1.17
N ARG A 46 4.37 -14.39 1.71
CA ARG A 46 3.75 -15.43 2.54
C ARG A 46 3.59 -16.73 1.74
N ASP A 47 3.07 -16.60 0.52
CA ASP A 47 2.61 -17.76 -0.26
C ASP A 47 3.71 -18.41 -1.10
N VAL A 48 4.93 -17.85 -1.10
CA VAL A 48 6.07 -18.33 -1.90
C VAL A 48 6.38 -19.83 -1.76
N VAL A 49 6.19 -20.41 -0.57
CA VAL A 49 6.44 -21.85 -0.34
C VAL A 49 5.37 -22.71 -1.01
N PHE A 50 4.11 -22.28 -0.93
CA PHE A 50 2.98 -22.98 -1.56
C PHE A 50 3.01 -22.81 -3.08
N ASP A 51 3.36 -21.62 -3.58
CA ASP A 51 3.45 -21.30 -5.01
C ASP A 51 4.56 -22.11 -5.70
N LYS A 52 5.72 -22.24 -5.04
CA LYS A 52 6.82 -23.05 -5.55
C LYS A 52 6.44 -24.53 -5.69
N ASN A 53 5.65 -25.05 -4.75
CA ASN A 53 5.16 -26.43 -4.81
C ASN A 53 4.11 -26.65 -5.91
N ARG A 54 3.43 -25.59 -6.36
CA ARG A 54 2.41 -25.64 -7.43
C ARG A 54 2.93 -25.20 -8.81
N GLY A 55 4.19 -24.77 -8.89
CA GLY A 55 4.81 -24.27 -10.13
C GLY A 55 4.35 -22.87 -10.54
N THR A 56 3.72 -22.11 -9.64
CA THR A 56 3.29 -20.73 -9.90
C THR A 56 4.48 -19.78 -9.72
N LEU A 57 4.81 -19.00 -10.76
CA LEU A 57 5.93 -18.07 -10.73
C LEU A 57 5.47 -16.70 -10.19
N THR A 58 5.73 -16.45 -8.91
CA THR A 58 5.56 -15.13 -8.28
C THR A 58 6.88 -14.36 -8.18
N LEU A 59 6.81 -13.05 -7.94
CA LEU A 59 8.00 -12.20 -7.71
C LEU A 59 8.97 -12.78 -6.67
N PRO A 60 8.53 -13.13 -5.44
CA PRO A 60 9.41 -13.76 -4.46
C PRO A 60 9.84 -15.18 -4.85
N GLY A 61 9.02 -15.92 -5.60
CA GLY A 61 9.36 -17.26 -6.09
C GLY A 61 10.50 -17.24 -7.13
N LYS A 62 10.56 -16.18 -7.96
CA LYS A 62 11.55 -16.02 -9.02
C LYS A 62 12.82 -15.30 -8.59
N PHE A 63 12.69 -14.22 -7.79
CA PHE A 63 13.80 -13.33 -7.43
C PHE A 63 14.19 -13.39 -5.94
N GLY A 64 13.44 -14.16 -5.14
CA GLY A 64 13.68 -14.32 -3.71
C GLY A 64 12.92 -13.30 -2.85
N VAL A 65 12.71 -13.67 -1.58
CA VAL A 65 11.97 -12.89 -0.58
C VAL A 65 12.61 -11.53 -0.32
N ASN A 66 13.94 -11.46 -0.26
CA ASN A 66 14.65 -10.21 0.02
C ASN A 66 14.45 -9.17 -1.09
N PHE A 67 14.48 -9.61 -2.36
CA PHE A 67 14.21 -8.73 -3.49
C PHE A 67 12.76 -8.21 -3.46
N ALA A 68 11.79 -9.09 -3.18
CA ALA A 68 10.39 -8.71 -3.05
C ALA A 68 10.20 -7.66 -1.93
N LYS A 69 10.85 -7.82 -0.78
CA LYS A 69 10.83 -6.82 0.29
C LYS A 69 11.38 -5.47 -0.16
N ILE A 70 12.54 -5.46 -0.82
CA ILE A 70 13.16 -4.22 -1.32
C ILE A 70 12.21 -3.53 -2.30
N LEU A 71 11.59 -4.27 -3.22
CA LEU A 71 10.62 -3.72 -4.17
C LEU A 71 9.41 -3.10 -3.47
N ALA A 72 8.87 -3.77 -2.45
CA ALA A 72 7.78 -3.24 -1.64
C ALA A 72 8.18 -1.98 -0.86
N GLN A 73 9.39 -1.93 -0.28
CA GLN A 73 9.91 -0.72 0.40
C GLN A 73 10.09 0.44 -0.59
N LEU A 74 10.62 0.18 -1.78
CA LEU A 74 10.76 1.19 -2.82
C LEU A 74 9.39 1.73 -3.27
N ALA A 75 8.38 0.86 -3.43
CA ALA A 75 7.03 1.29 -3.74
C ALA A 75 6.45 2.21 -2.65
N LEU A 76 6.62 1.86 -1.37
CA LEU A 76 6.18 2.70 -0.25
C LEU A 76 6.93 4.03 -0.19
N LEU A 77 8.24 4.03 -0.47
CA LEU A 77 9.04 5.26 -0.50
C LEU A 77 8.58 6.21 -1.61
N ILE A 78 8.28 5.69 -2.80
CA ILE A 78 7.71 6.47 -3.90
C ILE A 78 6.31 6.99 -3.51
N ALA A 79 5.49 6.19 -2.83
CA ALA A 79 4.18 6.62 -2.34
C ALA A 79 4.31 7.78 -1.33
N ILE A 80 5.29 7.74 -0.42
CA ILE A 80 5.59 8.84 0.50
C ILE A 80 6.01 10.09 -0.30
N GLY A 81 6.85 9.94 -1.33
CA GLY A 81 7.25 11.04 -2.20
C GLY A 81 6.06 11.69 -2.93
N LEU A 82 5.12 10.89 -3.42
CA LEU A 82 3.87 11.39 -4.03
C LEU A 82 2.98 12.10 -3.00
N SER A 83 2.82 11.52 -1.81
CA SER A 83 2.08 12.13 -0.70
C SER A 83 2.68 13.49 -0.30
N TYR A 84 4.01 13.58 -0.24
CA TYR A 84 4.71 14.84 0.01
C TYR A 84 4.47 15.87 -1.10
N TYR A 85 4.53 15.46 -2.37
CA TYR A 85 4.23 16.34 -3.50
C TYR A 85 2.80 16.87 -3.46
N LEU A 86 1.82 15.99 -3.18
CA LEU A 86 0.41 16.35 -3.01
C LEU A 86 0.20 17.35 -1.87
N TYR A 87 0.92 17.16 -0.76
CA TYR A 87 0.94 18.09 0.36
C TYR A 87 1.52 19.46 0.00
N THR A 88 2.73 19.51 -0.59
CA THR A 88 3.35 20.80 -0.99
C THR A 88 2.58 21.54 -2.08
N SER A 89 1.76 20.81 -2.85
CA SER A 89 0.87 21.38 -3.88
C SER A 89 -0.50 21.80 -3.33
N SER A 90 -0.70 21.76 -2.00
CA SER A 90 -1.96 22.11 -1.31
C SER A 90 -3.16 21.20 -1.65
N TYR A 91 -2.93 19.99 -2.18
CA TYR A 91 -3.99 19.00 -2.41
C TYR A 91 -4.27 18.15 -1.17
N TYR A 92 -3.27 17.95 -0.30
CA TYR A 92 -3.42 17.27 0.99
C TYR A 92 -3.32 18.27 2.15
N THR A 93 -4.16 18.08 3.17
CA THR A 93 -4.05 18.76 4.46
C THR A 93 -2.96 18.12 5.32
N ASP A 94 -2.55 18.80 6.39
CA ASP A 94 -1.62 18.26 7.38
C ASP A 94 -2.07 16.89 7.91
N ALA A 95 -3.37 16.73 8.17
CA ALA A 95 -3.97 15.50 8.65
C ALA A 95 -3.85 14.36 7.62
N ILE A 96 -4.15 14.64 6.35
CA ILE A 96 -4.06 13.64 5.27
C ILE A 96 -2.61 13.22 5.06
N PHE A 97 -1.69 14.18 4.99
CA PHE A 97 -0.27 13.92 4.79
C PHE A 97 0.33 13.15 5.97
N GLY A 98 0.07 13.60 7.21
CA GLY A 98 0.55 12.98 8.43
C GLY A 98 0.01 11.56 8.60
N GLY A 99 -1.31 11.37 8.46
CA GLY A 99 -1.96 10.07 8.60
C GLY A 99 -1.53 9.07 7.53
N THR A 100 -1.42 9.52 6.28
CA THR A 100 -0.92 8.70 5.16
C THR A 100 0.53 8.30 5.38
N THR A 101 1.40 9.24 5.72
CA THR A 101 2.83 8.96 5.93
C THR A 101 3.04 8.01 7.09
N PHE A 102 2.32 8.20 8.19
CA PHE A 102 2.33 7.28 9.33
C PHE A 102 1.95 5.86 8.90
N SER A 103 0.82 5.70 8.18
CA SER A 103 0.36 4.39 7.71
C SER A 103 1.36 3.72 6.76
N LEU A 104 1.95 4.47 5.83
CA LEU A 104 2.96 3.96 4.88
C LEU A 104 4.22 3.48 5.62
N LEU A 105 4.69 4.24 6.61
CA LEU A 105 5.84 3.86 7.43
C LEU A 105 5.55 2.62 8.27
N SER A 106 4.39 2.56 8.95
CA SER A 106 3.96 1.39 9.71
C SER A 106 3.88 0.13 8.84
N THR A 107 3.36 0.28 7.63
CA THR A 107 3.31 -0.81 6.63
C THR A 107 4.71 -1.26 6.24
N GLY A 108 5.64 -0.32 6.00
CA GLY A 108 7.03 -0.63 5.69
C GLY A 108 7.75 -1.40 6.80
N VAL A 109 7.50 -1.04 8.06
CA VAL A 109 8.03 -1.78 9.21
C VAL A 109 7.51 -3.22 9.21
N LEU A 110 6.19 -3.42 9.02
CA LEU A 110 5.61 -4.77 8.97
C LEU A 110 6.16 -5.60 7.81
N ILE A 111 6.28 -5.03 6.60
CA ILE A 111 6.83 -5.74 5.44
C ILE A 111 8.28 -6.19 5.69
N SER A 112 9.06 -5.39 6.42
CA SER A 112 10.44 -5.77 6.78
C SER A 112 10.49 -7.06 7.60
N PHE A 113 9.49 -7.29 8.45
CA PHE A 113 9.33 -8.51 9.25
C PHE A 113 8.58 -9.66 8.54
N ALA A 114 8.05 -9.44 7.33
CA ALA A 114 7.34 -10.47 6.58
C ALA A 114 8.26 -11.67 6.28
N SER A 115 7.79 -12.89 6.53
CA SER A 115 8.54 -14.10 6.17
C SER A 115 7.54 -15.22 5.84
N PRO A 116 7.92 -16.18 4.98
CA PRO A 116 7.06 -17.32 4.66
C PRO A 116 6.72 -18.21 5.87
N GLN A 117 7.49 -18.11 6.96
CA GLN A 117 7.30 -18.90 8.19
C GLN A 117 6.45 -18.16 9.24
N ARG A 118 6.06 -16.90 8.98
CA ARG A 118 5.20 -16.13 9.89
C ARG A 118 3.77 -16.68 9.86
N SER A 119 3.07 -16.53 10.98
CA SER A 119 1.69 -16.98 11.11
C SER A 119 0.76 -16.23 10.15
N SER A 120 -0.30 -16.90 9.70
CA SER A 120 -1.35 -16.29 8.86
C SER A 120 -1.94 -15.03 9.48
N TYR A 121 -2.08 -14.99 10.81
CA TYR A 121 -2.55 -13.81 11.56
C TYR A 121 -1.68 -12.57 11.39
N PHE A 122 -0.39 -12.71 11.11
CA PHE A 122 0.48 -11.57 10.80
C PHE A 122 0.03 -10.88 9.50
N PHE A 123 -0.34 -11.67 8.50
CA PHE A 123 -0.74 -11.16 7.20
C PHE A 123 -2.20 -10.70 7.20
N GLU A 124 -3.11 -11.57 7.66
CA GLU A 124 -4.56 -11.31 7.68
C GLU A 124 -4.97 -10.30 8.76
N GLY A 125 -4.22 -10.19 9.85
CA GLY A 125 -4.53 -9.25 10.93
C GLY A 125 -3.78 -7.93 10.79
N LEU A 126 -2.44 -7.97 10.83
CA LEU A 126 -1.64 -6.74 10.87
C LEU A 126 -1.51 -6.09 9.50
N LEU A 127 -1.12 -6.83 8.47
CA LEU A 127 -0.93 -6.27 7.12
C LEU A 127 -2.26 -5.84 6.49
N ASP A 128 -3.30 -6.66 6.59
CA ASP A 128 -4.64 -6.27 6.11
C ASP A 128 -5.24 -5.12 6.96
N GLY A 129 -4.94 -5.11 8.26
CA GLY A 129 -5.31 -4.01 9.16
C GLY A 129 -4.73 -2.65 8.78
N MET A 130 -3.66 -2.60 7.98
CA MET A 130 -3.11 -1.34 7.44
C MET A 130 -4.13 -0.60 6.55
N LEU A 131 -5.08 -1.32 5.93
CA LEU A 131 -6.15 -0.72 5.13
C LEU A 131 -7.11 0.13 5.97
N ILE A 132 -7.30 -0.24 7.24
CA ILE A 132 -8.10 0.51 8.20
C ILE A 132 -7.24 1.57 8.89
N LEU A 133 -5.96 1.27 9.12
CA LEU A 133 -5.04 2.19 9.79
C LEU A 133 -4.94 3.54 9.08
N GLN A 134 -4.85 3.54 7.74
CA GLN A 134 -4.72 4.78 6.98
C GLN A 134 -5.91 5.75 7.18
N PRO A 135 -7.17 5.38 6.90
CA PRO A 135 -8.31 6.28 7.14
C PRO A 135 -8.47 6.62 8.62
N LEU A 136 -8.20 5.69 9.54
CA LEU A 136 -8.25 5.95 10.98
C LEU A 136 -7.22 6.99 11.42
N ALA A 137 -5.98 6.88 10.96
CA ALA A 137 -4.90 7.82 11.26
C ALA A 137 -5.22 9.22 10.74
N ILE A 138 -5.78 9.32 9.53
CA ILE A 138 -6.24 10.59 8.96
C ILE A 138 -7.36 11.17 9.83
N TRP A 139 -8.35 10.36 10.19
CA TRP A 139 -9.49 10.79 11.00
C TRP A 139 -9.08 11.31 12.39
N VAL A 140 -8.13 10.66 13.07
CA VAL A 140 -7.63 11.10 14.38
C VAL A 140 -6.87 12.43 14.32
N LEU A 141 -6.29 12.76 13.16
CA LEU A 141 -5.52 13.99 12.95
C LEU A 141 -6.33 15.15 12.35
N SER A 142 -7.56 14.89 11.90
CA SER A 142 -8.45 15.86 11.24
C SER A 142 -9.31 16.62 12.25
#